data_AF-A0A5D0MNM1-F1
#
_entry.id   AF-A0A5D0MNM1-F1
#
_cell.length_a   1.000
_cell.length_b   1.000
_cell.length_c   1.000
_cell.angle_alpha   90.00
_cell.angle_beta   90.00
_cell.angle_gamma   90.00
#
_symmetry.space_group_name_H-M   'P 1'
#
loop_
_entity.id
_entity.type
_entity.pdbx_description
1 polymer ?
#
loop_
_entity_poly.entity_id
_entity_poly.type
_entity_poly.pdbx_seq_one_letter_code
_entity_poly.pdbx_strand_id
1 'polypeptide(L)'
;MDEQQKNKRIEDVSKKLPKKTWWQRLISFIIVFLIMGISIFGAKYFLSSRPMPKISKPEKIVPSVTVKDIKPANHQVSISAYGNVKIKNDVEIKSQVSGIVTYVSDNLDLGEFVEEGNILVKIEKTDYEIALEKSLSALKQAQSNLALEKGKQ
;
A
#
# COMPACT_ATOMS: atom_id res chain seq x y z
N MET A 1 39.79 81.25 -93.54
CA MET A 1 40.17 82.60 -93.09
C MET A 1 40.91 82.51 -91.77
N ASP A 2 42.12 82.00 -91.63
CA ASP A 2 43.13 81.41 -92.52
C ASP A 2 44.32 81.05 -91.60
N GLU A 3 44.89 79.85 -91.69
CA GLU A 3 45.85 79.50 -92.74
C GLU A 3 47.18 80.25 -92.62
N GLN A 4 47.87 80.08 -91.50
CA GLN A 4 49.34 80.12 -91.48
C GLN A 4 49.88 79.00 -90.58
N GLN A 5 50.50 78.02 -91.25
CA GLN A 5 51.51 77.10 -90.70
C GLN A 5 51.00 75.86 -89.93
N LYS A 6 50.16 74.96 -90.47
CA LYS A 6 50.47 74.01 -91.56
C LYS A 6 51.93 74.05 -92.02
N ASN A 7 52.73 73.05 -91.61
CA ASN A 7 54.02 72.66 -92.21
C ASN A 7 55.31 72.96 -91.40
N LYS A 8 55.35 72.57 -90.11
CA LYS A 8 56.51 71.83 -89.58
C LYS A 8 56.09 70.39 -89.33
N ARG A 9 55.99 69.70 -90.45
CA ARG A 9 55.97 68.26 -90.59
C ARG A 9 57.26 67.71 -89.97
N ILE A 10 57.14 66.54 -89.34
CA ILE A 10 58.21 65.60 -88.98
C ILE A 10 58.94 65.94 -87.67
N GLU A 11 59.12 64.90 -86.85
CA GLU A 11 59.94 64.80 -85.63
C GLU A 11 59.27 65.24 -84.32
N ASP A 12 58.54 64.33 -83.67
CA ASP A 12 59.18 63.47 -82.64
C ASP A 12 58.11 62.73 -81.82
N VAL A 13 57.34 61.85 -82.49
CA VAL A 13 56.59 60.77 -81.83
C VAL A 13 57.62 59.72 -81.40
N SER A 14 58.39 59.99 -80.34
CA SER A 14 59.34 59.01 -79.78
C SER A 14 59.87 59.37 -78.38
N LYS A 15 59.01 59.74 -77.43
CA LYS A 15 59.38 59.60 -76.00
C LYS A 15 59.08 58.19 -75.50
N LYS A 16 59.99 57.29 -75.93
CA LYS A 16 60.50 56.08 -75.26
C LYS A 16 59.62 55.51 -74.14
N LEU A 17 58.97 54.39 -74.44
CA LEU A 17 58.57 53.42 -73.43
C LEU A 17 59.79 53.12 -72.53
N PRO A 18 59.66 53.18 -71.19
CA PRO A 18 60.80 53.01 -70.30
C PRO A 18 61.43 51.65 -70.57
N LYS A 19 62.73 51.66 -70.87
CA LYS A 19 63.50 50.45 -71.18
C LYS A 19 63.45 49.54 -69.95
N LYS A 20 62.71 48.44 -70.06
CA LYS A 20 62.55 47.41 -69.03
C LYS A 20 63.91 46.81 -68.71
N THR A 21 64.54 47.36 -67.68
CA THR A 21 65.82 46.94 -67.12
C THR A 21 65.69 45.55 -66.51
N TRP A 22 66.77 44.76 -66.57
CA TRP A 22 66.83 43.36 -66.10
C TRP A 22 66.31 43.17 -64.66
N TRP A 23 66.39 44.20 -63.82
CA TRP A 23 65.80 44.24 -62.47
C TRP A 23 64.27 44.12 -62.43
N GLN A 24 63.54 44.65 -63.42
CA GLN A 24 62.08 44.49 -63.48
C GLN A 24 61.64 43.06 -63.77
N ARG A 25 62.48 42.27 -64.46
CA ARG A 25 62.23 40.82 -64.65
C ARG A 25 62.39 40.07 -63.33
N LEU A 26 63.41 40.43 -62.53
CA LEU A 26 63.61 39.92 -61.17
C LEU A 26 62.42 40.19 -60.25
N ILE A 27 61.87 41.40 -60.29
CA ILE A 27 60.68 41.78 -59.51
C ILE A 27 59.44 40.97 -59.93
N SER A 28 59.23 40.74 -61.24
CA SER A 28 58.15 39.87 -61.71
C SER A 28 58.30 38.42 -61.23
N PHE A 29 59.51 37.86 -61.22
CA PHE A 29 59.75 36.52 -60.69
C PHE A 29 59.45 36.41 -59.19
N ILE A 30 59.80 37.44 -58.41
CA ILE A 30 59.49 37.52 -56.98
C ILE A 30 57.97 37.51 -56.73
N ILE A 31 57.20 38.29 -57.52
CA ILE A 31 55.74 38.35 -57.39
C ILE A 31 55.08 37.00 -57.71
N VAL A 32 55.53 36.31 -58.75
CA VAL A 32 54.99 34.98 -59.10
C VAL A 32 55.29 33.97 -57.99
N PHE A 33 56.51 33.99 -57.43
CA PHE A 33 56.87 33.15 -56.30
C PHE A 33 56.03 33.44 -55.05
N LEU A 34 55.74 34.72 -54.77
CA LEU A 34 54.91 35.12 -53.65
C LEU A 34 53.47 34.57 -53.77
N ILE A 35 52.86 34.72 -54.94
CA ILE A 35 51.49 34.22 -55.20
C ILE A 35 51.45 32.69 -55.11
N MET A 36 52.46 32.01 -55.67
CA MET A 36 52.58 30.56 -55.58
C MET A 36 52.69 30.09 -54.12
N GLY A 37 53.50 30.79 -53.32
CA GLY A 37 53.67 30.50 -51.89
C GLY A 37 52.37 30.65 -51.08
N ILE A 38 51.64 31.74 -51.31
CA ILE A 38 50.35 32.00 -50.64
C ILE A 38 49.31 30.92 -51.00
N SER A 39 49.24 30.52 -52.27
CA SER A 39 48.31 29.49 -52.74
C SER A 39 48.57 28.12 -52.09
N ILE A 40 49.84 27.71 -52.07
CA ILE A 40 50.25 26.44 -51.43
C ILE A 40 49.95 26.48 -49.93
N PHE A 41 50.26 27.60 -49.26
CA PHE A 41 50.00 27.77 -47.83
C PHE A 41 48.51 27.71 -47.50
N GLY A 42 47.67 28.41 -48.27
CA GLY A 42 46.22 28.42 -48.09
C GLY A 42 45.58 27.04 -48.28
N ALA A 43 46.00 26.29 -49.30
CA ALA A 43 45.52 24.93 -49.55
C ALA A 43 45.87 23.98 -48.39
N LYS A 44 47.10 24.05 -47.87
CA LYS A 44 47.52 23.24 -46.72
C LYS A 44 46.73 23.59 -45.46
N TYR A 45 46.50 24.87 -45.21
CA TYR A 45 45.72 25.33 -44.05
C TYR A 45 44.28 24.81 -44.08
N PHE A 46 43.63 24.85 -45.25
CA PHE A 46 42.24 24.41 -45.40
C PHE A 46 42.08 22.89 -45.29
N LEU A 47 43.02 22.11 -45.82
CA LEU A 47 43.00 20.65 -45.67
C LEU A 47 43.28 20.20 -44.23
N SER A 48 44.19 20.88 -43.52
CA SER A 48 44.49 20.58 -42.12
C SER A 48 43.35 20.94 -41.18
N SER A 49 42.52 21.90 -41.55
CA SER A 49 41.41 22.39 -40.71
C SER A 49 40.11 21.62 -40.93
N ARG A 50 40.13 20.46 -41.60
CA ARG A 50 38.94 19.64 -41.78
C ARG A 50 38.55 19.01 -40.43
N PRO A 51 37.40 19.39 -39.83
CA PRO A 51 36.95 18.77 -38.61
C PRO A 51 36.53 17.32 -38.90
N MET A 52 37.16 16.36 -38.21
CA MET A 52 36.74 14.97 -38.27
C MET A 52 35.41 14.79 -37.51
N PRO A 53 34.38 14.17 -38.11
CA PRO A 53 33.13 13.92 -37.40
C PRO A 53 33.36 12.93 -36.26
N LYS A 54 33.06 13.35 -35.02
CA LYS A 54 33.13 12.49 -33.84
C LYS A 54 31.87 11.63 -33.79
N ILE A 55 32.02 10.32 -33.97
CA ILE A 55 30.93 9.36 -33.79
C ILE A 55 30.76 9.14 -32.28
N SER A 56 29.69 9.67 -31.68
CA SER A 56 29.33 9.38 -30.29
C SER A 56 28.69 8.00 -30.18
N LYS A 57 29.21 7.14 -29.30
CA LYS A 57 28.55 5.86 -28.98
C LYS A 57 27.22 6.14 -28.27
N PRO A 58 26.12 5.46 -28.64
CA PRO A 58 24.83 5.65 -27.99
C PRO A 58 24.92 5.24 -26.52
N GLU A 59 24.34 6.06 -25.65
CA GLU A 59 24.33 5.85 -24.21
C GLU A 59 23.41 4.66 -23.87
N LYS A 60 23.90 3.75 -23.02
CA LYS A 60 23.17 2.52 -22.68
C LYS A 60 22.13 2.85 -21.61
N ILE A 61 20.85 2.84 -21.99
CA ILE A 61 19.73 3.08 -21.06
C ILE A 61 19.59 1.88 -20.12
N VAL A 62 19.89 2.06 -18.84
CA VAL A 62 19.64 1.04 -17.81
C VAL A 62 18.30 1.35 -17.15
N PRO A 63 17.28 0.48 -17.29
CA PRO A 63 15.98 0.73 -16.69
C PRO A 63 16.08 0.64 -15.17
N SER A 64 15.55 1.66 -14.50
CA SER A 64 15.44 1.67 -13.04
C SER A 64 14.23 0.84 -12.62
N VAL A 65 14.45 -0.15 -11.75
CA VAL A 65 13.39 -1.00 -11.19
C VAL A 65 13.40 -0.86 -9.67
N THR A 66 12.20 -0.89 -9.08
CA THR A 66 12.04 -0.88 -7.62
C THR A 66 11.94 -2.31 -7.13
N VAL A 67 12.84 -2.70 -6.22
CA VAL A 67 12.80 -3.99 -5.55
C VAL A 67 12.53 -3.81 -4.06
N LYS A 68 11.87 -4.79 -3.45
CA LYS A 68 11.65 -4.85 -2.01
C LYS A 68 12.12 -6.19 -1.49
N ASP A 69 13.13 -6.16 -0.63
CA ASP A 69 13.62 -7.36 0.04
C ASP A 69 12.65 -7.76 1.16
N ILE A 70 12.16 -9.00 1.09
CA ILE A 70 11.22 -9.55 2.07
C ILE A 70 11.98 -10.50 2.98
N LYS A 71 11.79 -10.35 4.29
CA LYS A 71 12.31 -11.27 5.31
C LYS A 71 11.17 -12.08 5.92
N PRO A 72 11.39 -13.34 6.32
CA PRO A 72 10.40 -14.10 7.07
C PRO A 72 10.00 -13.35 8.35
N ALA A 73 8.71 -13.15 8.54
CA ALA A 73 8.14 -12.54 9.72
C ALA A 73 6.94 -13.37 10.18
N ASN A 74 6.84 -13.60 11.48
CA ASN A 74 5.68 -14.25 12.07
C ASN A 74 4.55 -13.23 12.20
N HIS A 75 3.45 -13.46 11.49
CA HIS A 75 2.24 -12.66 11.61
C HIS A 75 1.18 -13.45 12.37
N GLN A 76 0.79 -12.95 13.54
CA GLN A 76 -0.34 -13.50 14.29
C GLN A 76 -1.63 -12.87 13.78
N VAL A 77 -2.52 -13.68 13.22
CA VAL A 77 -3.84 -13.24 12.80
C VAL A 77 -4.78 -13.30 13.99
N SER A 78 -5.26 -12.15 14.44
CA SER A 78 -6.34 -12.06 15.44
C SER A 78 -7.67 -11.91 14.71
N ILE A 79 -8.61 -12.81 14.96
CA ILE A 79 -9.95 -12.77 14.39
C ILE A 79 -10.92 -12.41 15.51
N SER A 80 -11.53 -11.23 15.42
CA SER A 80 -12.60 -10.83 16.34
C SER A 80 -13.94 -11.38 15.86
N ALA A 81 -14.61 -12.15 16.71
CA ALA A 81 -15.95 -12.65 16.46
C ALA A 81 -16.92 -12.07 17.50
N TYR A 82 -18.15 -11.81 17.06
CA TYR A 82 -19.24 -11.36 17.92
C TYR A 82 -20.24 -12.49 18.13
N GLY A 83 -20.87 -12.51 19.29
CA GLY A 83 -21.89 -13.50 19.64
C GLY A 83 -22.81 -12.95 20.72
N ASN A 84 -23.92 -13.65 20.93
CA ASN A 84 -24.87 -13.33 21.99
C ASN A 84 -24.66 -14.27 23.17
N VAL A 85 -24.66 -13.73 24.38
CA VAL A 85 -24.65 -14.53 25.61
C VAL A 85 -26.04 -15.12 25.81
N LYS A 86 -26.10 -16.42 26.11
CA LYS A 86 -27.33 -17.11 26.48
C LYS A 86 -27.15 -17.83 27.81
N ILE A 87 -28.24 -17.91 28.57
CA ILE A 87 -28.28 -18.64 29.83
C ILE A 87 -28.00 -20.12 29.53
N LYS A 88 -27.07 -20.72 30.28
CA LYS A 88 -26.71 -22.14 30.10
C LYS A 88 -27.84 -23.06 30.57
N ASN A 89 -28.41 -22.77 31.74
CA ASN A 89 -29.47 -23.52 32.37
C ASN A 89 -30.57 -22.54 32.83
N ASP A 90 -31.78 -22.73 32.33
CA ASP A 90 -32.97 -21.97 32.74
C ASP A 90 -33.96 -22.92 33.40
N VAL A 91 -34.57 -22.49 34.51
CA VAL A 91 -35.42 -23.34 35.34
C VAL A 91 -36.68 -22.58 35.72
N GLU A 92 -37.82 -23.14 35.33
CA GLU A 92 -39.13 -22.65 35.74
C GLU A 92 -39.58 -23.42 37.00
N ILE A 93 -39.71 -22.72 38.13
CA ILE A 93 -40.13 -23.33 39.40
C ILE A 93 -41.66 -23.30 39.51
N LYS A 94 -42.26 -24.46 39.74
CA LYS A 94 -43.71 -24.63 39.91
C LYS A 94 -44.02 -25.38 41.19
N SER A 95 -45.17 -25.09 41.78
CA SER A 95 -45.67 -25.89 42.89
C SER A 95 -46.04 -27.30 42.41
N GLN A 96 -45.61 -28.31 43.16
CA GLN A 96 -46.02 -29.70 42.94
C GLN A 96 -47.39 -30.02 43.52
N VAL A 97 -47.89 -29.18 44.43
CA VAL A 97 -49.16 -29.39 45.15
C VAL A 97 -49.99 -28.12 45.21
N SER A 98 -51.31 -28.26 45.27
CA SER A 98 -52.23 -27.12 45.36
C SER A 98 -52.43 -26.68 46.80
N GLY A 99 -52.30 -25.40 47.11
CA GLY A 99 -52.63 -24.91 48.44
C GLY A 99 -52.42 -23.41 48.59
N ILE A 100 -52.64 -22.93 49.81
CA ILE A 100 -52.51 -21.50 50.14
C ILE A 100 -51.05 -21.19 50.47
N VAL A 101 -50.51 -20.13 49.88
CA VAL A 101 -49.15 -19.65 50.18
C VAL A 101 -49.16 -18.94 51.54
N THR A 102 -48.31 -19.42 52.44
CA THR A 102 -48.18 -18.88 53.81
C THR A 102 -46.91 -18.05 54.00
N TYR A 103 -45.93 -18.24 53.12
CA TYR A 103 -44.65 -17.54 53.17
C TYR A 103 -44.03 -17.46 51.79
N VAL A 104 -43.40 -16.33 51.50
CA VAL A 104 -42.55 -16.09 50.33
C VAL A 104 -41.22 -15.57 50.84
N SER A 105 -40.12 -16.07 50.28
CA SER A 105 -38.77 -15.68 50.66
C SER A 105 -38.43 -14.30 50.11
N ASP A 106 -37.72 -13.49 50.89
CA ASP A 106 -37.20 -12.19 50.44
C ASP A 106 -36.20 -12.32 49.28
N ASN A 107 -35.50 -13.47 49.20
CA ASN A 107 -34.57 -13.77 48.10
C ASN A 107 -35.29 -14.16 46.80
N LEU A 108 -36.63 -14.23 46.78
CA LEU A 108 -37.42 -14.48 45.57
C LEU A 108 -37.80 -13.15 44.90
N ASP A 109 -36.80 -12.29 44.68
CA ASP A 109 -36.94 -11.02 43.99
C ASP A 109 -35.96 -10.90 42.82
N LEU A 110 -36.19 -9.94 41.93
CA LEU A 110 -35.42 -9.76 40.71
C LEU A 110 -33.96 -9.41 41.02
N GLY A 111 -33.05 -10.25 40.53
CA GLY A 111 -31.60 -10.04 40.66
C GLY A 111 -31.00 -10.65 41.93
N GLU A 112 -31.80 -11.27 42.78
CA GLU A 112 -31.31 -12.00 43.94
C GLU A 112 -30.77 -13.39 43.57
N PHE A 113 -29.88 -13.90 44.43
CA PHE A 113 -29.30 -15.22 44.29
C PHE A 113 -29.97 -16.21 45.25
N VAL A 114 -30.24 -17.41 44.73
CA VAL A 114 -30.82 -18.52 45.50
C VAL A 114 -29.94 -19.76 45.34
N GLU A 115 -29.76 -20.50 46.42
CA GLU A 115 -28.99 -21.74 46.45
C GLU A 115 -29.91 -22.95 46.51
N GLU A 116 -29.33 -24.12 46.24
CA GLU A 116 -30.03 -25.39 46.35
C GLU A 116 -30.51 -25.61 47.80
N GLY A 117 -31.79 -25.98 47.94
CA GLY A 117 -32.41 -26.21 49.24
C GLY A 117 -32.97 -24.96 49.92
N ASN A 118 -32.79 -23.76 49.37
CA ASN A 118 -33.48 -22.59 49.88
C ASN A 118 -35.01 -22.72 49.72
N ILE A 119 -35.72 -22.40 50.80
CA ILE A 119 -37.18 -22.37 50.78
C ILE A 119 -37.63 -21.05 50.15
N LEU A 120 -38.11 -21.10 48.91
CA LEU A 120 -38.60 -19.93 48.18
C LEU A 120 -40.04 -19.58 48.55
N VAL A 121 -40.89 -20.59 48.73
CA VAL A 121 -42.31 -20.46 49.03
C VAL A 121 -42.71 -21.59 49.99
N LYS A 122 -43.58 -21.31 50.98
CA LYS A 122 -44.22 -22.34 51.80
C LYS A 122 -45.71 -22.37 51.54
N ILE A 123 -46.23 -23.58 51.38
CA ILE A 123 -47.66 -23.86 51.24
C ILE A 123 -48.18 -24.35 52.59
N GLU A 124 -49.40 -23.95 52.94
CA GLU A 124 -50.09 -24.43 54.14
C GLU A 124 -50.13 -25.96 54.20
N LYS A 125 -49.79 -26.53 55.36
CA LYS A 125 -49.60 -27.97 55.53
C LYS A 125 -50.73 -28.69 56.27
N THR A 126 -51.65 -27.97 56.91
CA THR A 126 -52.63 -28.53 57.84
C THR A 126 -53.41 -29.70 57.23
N ASP A 127 -53.97 -29.54 56.03
CA ASP A 127 -54.74 -30.59 55.37
C ASP A 127 -53.88 -31.81 55.00
N TYR A 128 -52.62 -31.58 54.63
CA TYR A 128 -51.67 -32.65 54.31
C TYR A 128 -51.25 -33.42 55.56
N GLU A 129 -51.03 -32.72 56.67
CA GLU A 129 -50.68 -33.34 57.95
C GLU A 129 -51.84 -34.18 58.50
N ILE A 130 -53.07 -33.67 58.44
CA ILE A 130 -54.27 -34.43 58.82
C ILE A 130 -54.44 -35.68 57.93
N ALA A 131 -54.27 -35.54 56.61
CA ALA A 131 -54.37 -36.68 55.68
C ALA A 131 -53.28 -37.73 55.94
N LEU A 132 -52.06 -37.29 56.28
CA LEU A 132 -50.96 -38.15 56.64
C LEU A 132 -51.26 -38.93 57.93
N GLU A 133 -51.72 -38.24 58.98
CA GLU A 133 -52.07 -38.88 60.26
C GLU A 133 -53.21 -39.90 60.12
N LYS A 134 -54.23 -39.58 59.32
CA LYS A 134 -55.31 -40.51 58.99
C LYS A 134 -54.78 -41.77 58.31
N SER A 135 -53.86 -41.61 57.35
CA SER A 135 -53.25 -42.73 56.62
C SER A 135 -52.38 -43.60 57.53
N LEU A 136 -51.59 -42.97 58.41
CA LEU A 136 -50.77 -43.68 59.40
C LEU A 136 -51.63 -44.43 60.41
N SER A 137 -52.75 -43.86 60.83
CA SER A 137 -53.71 -44.52 61.74
C SER A 137 -54.36 -45.73 61.09
N ALA A 138 -54.78 -45.61 59.82
CA ALA A 138 -55.31 -46.73 59.05
C ALA A 138 -54.26 -47.85 58.88
N LEU A 139 -53.00 -47.49 58.63
CA LEU A 139 -51.88 -48.44 58.54
C LEU A 139 -51.66 -49.17 59.87
N LYS A 140 -51.65 -48.47 61.00
CA LYS A 140 -51.53 -49.08 62.34
C LYS A 140 -52.67 -50.04 62.62
N GLN A 141 -53.91 -49.66 62.28
CA GLN A 141 -55.07 -50.54 62.46
C GLN A 141 -54.93 -51.82 61.63
N ALA A 142 -54.52 -51.70 60.36
CA ALA A 142 -54.30 -52.85 59.49
C ALA A 142 -53.20 -53.78 60.01
N GLN A 143 -52.10 -53.22 60.50
CA GLN A 143 -51.00 -53.99 61.11
C GLN A 143 -51.47 -54.71 62.38
N SER A 144 -52.24 -54.05 63.24
CA SER A 144 -52.83 -54.66 64.43
C SER A 144 -53.75 -55.83 64.05
N ASN A 145 -54.62 -55.65 63.06
CA ASN A 145 -55.51 -56.71 62.59
C ASN A 145 -54.71 -57.90 62.03
N LEU A 146 -53.67 -57.64 61.22
CA LEU A 146 -52.80 -58.69 60.71
C LEU A 146 -52.09 -59.47 61.84
N ALA A 147 -51.62 -58.78 62.87
CA ALA A 147 -50.99 -59.41 64.02
C ALA A 147 -51.97 -60.31 64.79
N LEU A 148 -53.21 -59.86 64.97
CA LEU A 148 -54.28 -60.65 65.60
C LEU A 148 -54.62 -61.90 64.78
N GLU A 149 -54.70 -61.79 63.45
CA GLU A 149 -54.99 -62.95 62.59
C GLU A 149 -53.85 -63.97 62.58
N LYS A 150 -52.58 -63.51 62.57
CA LYS A 150 -51.41 -64.40 62.69
C LYS A 150 -51.30 -65.08 64.06
N GLY A 151 -51.76 -64.43 65.13
CA GLY A 151 -51.74 -65.00 66.48
C GLY A 151 -52.85 -66.01 66.77
N LYS A 152 -53.83 -66.17 65.87
CA LYS A 152 -54.94 -67.14 65.98
C LYS A 152 -54.66 -68.49 65.29
N GLN A 153 -53.50 -68.66 64.64
CA GLN A 153 -53.04 -69.94 64.04
C GLN A 153 -52.09 -70.66 64.99
#